data_AF-A0AB39T943-F1
#
_entry.id   AF-A0AB39T943-F1
#
_cell.length_a   1.000
_cell.length_b   1.000
_cell.length_c   1.000
_cell.angle_alpha   90.00
_cell.angle_beta   90.00
_cell.angle_gamma   90.00
#
_symmetry.space_group_name_H-M   'P 1'
#
loop_
_entity.id
_entity.type
_entity.pdbx_description
1 polymer ?
#
loop_
_entity_poly.entity_id
_entity_poly.type
_entity_poly.pdbx_seq_one_letter_code
_entity_poly.pdbx_strand_id
1 'polypeptide(L)'
;MNVQQGSTAEESIGELARRLLAVDTGGWTPEGVRAAAAELGWAWGGTSDAPVWITGRSSGDARLRPVGDYEKRYVDGESYVELAVPLALPAPDAAAQAAAFRAAREEVTAALGKPSIMGSHGDMGPFYDSEPLWGAPFLRWRGRPDTLELRAGKAGPELVLQPTDPAENWFWRQGHGEEDAISGFFGSNRDEANVGLGFPGGWTARSWETVTRSLGDFLGALPAETTALGVRIAMPFYGRNGQSAPLLFDVVCGDRLSIASFAPDDVDPAALGWGTVAEFPHTASVFGDDDPVWRVDAGGPGEPKGRALAEMLVATARAAGASDPTDLIIGGEAGYVDGYDVTYYGLGLPTG
;
A
#
# COMPACT_ATOMS: atom_id res chain seq x y z
N MET A 1 38.22 -26.93 26.05
CA MET A 1 36.94 -27.22 25.38
C MET A 1 35.90 -26.31 26.01
N ASN A 2 35.70 -25.12 25.44
CA ASN A 2 34.63 -24.21 25.84
C ASN A 2 33.51 -24.40 24.83
N VAL A 3 32.41 -24.98 25.29
CA VAL A 3 31.17 -25.08 24.51
C VAL A 3 30.52 -23.71 24.57
N GLN A 4 30.62 -22.93 23.48
CA GLN A 4 29.72 -21.82 23.24
C GLN A 4 28.33 -22.40 22.99
N GLN A 5 27.47 -22.36 24.00
CA GLN A 5 26.02 -22.40 23.80
C GLN A 5 25.61 -21.06 23.17
N GLY A 6 25.76 -20.96 21.85
CA GLY A 6 25.15 -19.88 21.08
C GLY A 6 23.68 -20.20 20.86
N SER A 7 22.80 -19.33 21.37
CA SER A 7 21.37 -19.34 21.08
C SER A 7 21.15 -19.49 19.57
N THR A 8 20.52 -20.58 19.13
CA THR A 8 20.15 -20.84 17.73
C THR A 8 18.81 -20.21 17.35
N ALA A 9 18.27 -19.33 18.20
CA ALA A 9 17.02 -18.63 17.91
C ALA A 9 17.29 -17.45 16.98
N GLU A 10 16.71 -17.48 15.78
CA GLU A 10 16.67 -16.35 14.87
C GLU A 10 16.03 -15.15 15.58
N GLU A 11 16.62 -13.96 15.42
CA GLU A 11 16.13 -12.72 16.01
C GLU A 11 14.70 -12.40 15.53
N SER A 12 13.82 -12.01 16.46
CA SER A 12 12.44 -11.62 16.14
C SER A 12 12.40 -10.39 15.22
N ILE A 13 11.34 -10.26 14.41
CA ILE A 13 11.21 -9.14 13.47
C ILE A 13 11.14 -7.81 14.23
N GLY A 14 10.43 -7.78 15.35
CA GLY A 14 10.33 -6.58 16.19
C GLY A 14 11.65 -6.16 16.84
N GLU A 15 12.55 -7.09 17.17
CA GLU A 15 13.87 -6.77 17.70
C GLU A 15 14.81 -6.23 16.60
N LEU A 16 14.78 -6.87 15.42
CA LEU A 16 15.47 -6.36 14.23
C LEU A 16 15.05 -4.93 13.90
N ALA A 17 13.73 -4.65 13.90
CA ALA A 17 13.20 -3.32 13.63
C ALA A 17 13.73 -2.25 14.62
N ARG A 18 13.78 -2.59 15.92
CA ARG A 18 14.34 -1.71 16.96
C ARG A 18 15.83 -1.42 16.72
N ARG A 19 16.61 -2.43 16.35
CA ARG A 19 18.04 -2.26 16.08
C ARG A 19 18.28 -1.46 14.81
N LEU A 20 17.51 -1.70 13.75
CA LEU A 20 17.59 -0.92 12.50
C LEU A 20 17.30 0.57 12.71
N LEU A 21 16.35 0.92 13.57
CA LEU A 21 16.09 2.33 13.91
C LEU A 21 17.14 2.94 14.83
N ALA A 22 17.90 2.14 15.57
CA ALA A 22 18.88 2.63 16.53
C ALA A 22 20.28 2.85 15.93
N VAL A 23 20.59 2.22 14.80
CA VAL A 23 21.91 2.37 14.16
C VAL A 23 22.09 3.74 13.53
N ASP A 24 23.31 4.28 13.64
CA ASP A 24 23.72 5.48 12.91
C ASP A 24 24.20 5.08 11.50
N THR A 25 23.44 5.45 10.48
CA THR A 25 23.77 5.19 9.07
C THR A 25 24.88 6.10 8.55
N GLY A 26 25.34 7.08 9.33
CA GLY A 26 26.44 7.98 9.01
C GLY A 26 26.17 8.77 7.72
N GLY A 27 24.94 9.25 7.56
CA GLY A 27 24.49 9.99 6.38
C GLY A 27 24.49 9.14 5.10
N TRP A 28 24.31 7.82 5.24
CA TRP A 28 24.28 6.87 4.12
C TRP A 28 25.54 6.88 3.24
N THR A 29 26.68 7.18 3.87
CA THR A 29 28.01 7.07 3.25
C THR A 29 28.50 5.61 3.27
N PRO A 30 29.43 5.21 2.40
CA PRO A 30 29.99 3.86 2.43
C PRO A 30 30.63 3.48 3.76
N GLU A 31 31.26 4.42 4.46
CA GLU A 31 31.84 4.19 5.77
C GLU A 31 30.76 4.08 6.85
N GLY A 32 29.75 4.97 6.82
CA GLY A 32 28.63 4.97 7.76
C GLY A 32 27.81 3.69 7.70
N VAL A 33 27.39 3.28 6.50
CA VAL A 33 26.62 2.04 6.31
C VAL A 33 27.45 0.81 6.69
N ARG A 34 28.77 0.80 6.43
CA ARG A 34 29.65 -0.28 6.87
C ARG A 34 29.75 -0.38 8.40
N ALA A 35 29.80 0.76 9.10
CA ALA A 35 29.79 0.81 10.55
C ALA A 35 28.44 0.32 11.12
N ALA A 36 27.33 0.79 10.56
CA ALA A 36 25.98 0.35 10.94
C ALA A 36 25.80 -1.17 10.79
N ALA A 37 26.23 -1.74 9.67
CA ALA A 37 26.17 -3.19 9.45
C ALA A 37 27.06 -3.98 10.44
N ALA A 38 28.23 -3.45 10.79
CA ALA A 38 29.09 -4.06 11.81
C ALA A 38 28.45 -4.06 13.20
N GLU A 39 27.75 -2.99 13.58
CA GLU A 39 26.96 -2.91 14.82
C GLU A 39 25.78 -3.91 14.81
N LEU A 40 25.19 -4.15 13.65
CA LEU A 40 24.17 -5.19 13.46
C LEU A 40 24.75 -6.61 13.51
N GLY A 41 26.08 -6.74 13.47
CA GLY A 41 26.79 -8.02 13.44
C GLY A 41 26.79 -8.70 12.07
N TRP A 42 26.55 -7.93 10.99
CA TRP A 42 26.46 -8.44 9.64
C TRP A 42 27.80 -8.35 8.92
N ALA A 43 28.05 -9.32 8.03
CA ALA A 43 29.26 -9.37 7.22
C ALA A 43 28.97 -8.88 5.79
N TRP A 44 29.95 -8.22 5.17
CA TRP A 44 29.82 -7.81 3.77
C TRP A 44 29.81 -9.02 2.83
N GLY A 45 28.92 -9.00 1.86
CA GLY A 45 28.82 -9.95 0.76
C GLY A 45 28.46 -9.26 -0.57
N GLY A 46 28.25 -10.07 -1.60
CA GLY A 46 27.80 -9.59 -2.92
C GLY A 46 28.91 -8.98 -3.78
N THR A 47 28.50 -8.11 -4.72
CA THR A 47 29.40 -7.39 -5.64
C THR A 47 29.34 -5.89 -5.40
N SER A 48 30.20 -5.11 -6.07
CA SER A 48 30.12 -3.64 -6.02
C SER A 48 28.77 -3.10 -6.50
N ASP A 49 28.16 -3.80 -7.46
CA ASP A 49 26.96 -3.34 -8.17
C ASP A 49 25.67 -3.87 -7.51
N ALA A 50 25.78 -4.95 -6.73
CA ALA A 50 24.71 -5.52 -5.93
C ALA A 50 25.25 -5.88 -4.54
N PRO A 51 25.53 -4.86 -3.70
CA PRO A 51 26.07 -5.09 -2.36
C PRO A 51 25.01 -5.72 -1.46
N VAL A 52 25.42 -6.74 -0.71
CA VAL A 52 24.55 -7.40 0.29
C VAL A 52 25.26 -7.55 1.62
N TRP A 53 24.47 -7.64 2.67
CA TRP A 53 24.90 -7.90 4.03
C TRP A 53 24.41 -9.27 4.45
N ILE A 54 25.34 -10.14 4.83
CA ILE A 54 25.05 -11.49 5.29
C ILE A 54 24.46 -11.39 6.69
N THR A 55 23.15 -11.63 6.80
CA THR A 55 22.36 -11.47 8.04
C THR A 55 22.32 -12.75 8.86
N GLY A 56 22.52 -13.91 8.21
CA GLY A 56 22.31 -15.23 8.80
C GLY A 56 20.83 -15.61 8.95
N ARG A 57 19.90 -14.81 8.42
CA ARG A 57 18.46 -15.07 8.47
C ARG A 57 18.05 -16.11 7.45
N SER A 58 17.03 -16.89 7.78
CA SER A 58 16.49 -17.92 6.87
C SER A 58 15.76 -17.32 5.67
N SER A 59 15.26 -16.08 5.81
CA SER A 59 14.60 -15.29 4.77
C SER A 59 15.56 -14.68 3.75
N GLY A 60 16.86 -14.64 4.05
CA GLY A 60 17.91 -14.16 3.15
C GLY A 60 18.70 -12.96 3.67
N ASP A 61 19.64 -12.53 2.83
CA ASP A 61 20.57 -11.44 3.12
C ASP A 61 19.95 -10.07 2.89
N ALA A 62 20.43 -9.06 3.63
CA ALA A 62 19.96 -7.69 3.47
C ALA A 62 20.61 -7.06 2.23
N ARG A 63 19.80 -6.41 1.41
CA ARG A 63 20.22 -5.77 0.16
C ARG A 63 20.47 -4.30 0.40
N LEU A 64 21.59 -3.80 -0.09
CA LEU A 64 21.91 -2.38 -0.04
C LEU A 64 21.75 -1.80 -1.45
N ARG A 65 20.96 -0.74 -1.60
CA ARG A 65 20.73 -0.11 -2.91
C ARG A 65 21.57 1.17 -3.05
N PRO A 66 22.53 1.20 -4.00
CA PRO A 66 23.26 2.42 -4.33
C PRO A 66 22.35 3.49 -4.94
N VAL A 67 22.75 4.76 -4.82
CA VAL A 67 22.13 5.87 -5.55
C VAL A 67 22.30 5.65 -7.07
N GLY A 68 21.19 5.53 -7.78
CA GLY A 68 21.16 5.46 -9.23
C GLY A 68 21.22 6.83 -9.91
N ASP A 69 21.27 6.84 -11.25
CA ASP A 69 21.46 8.07 -12.03
C ASP A 69 20.28 9.04 -11.92
N TYR A 70 19.06 8.53 -11.75
CA TYR A 70 17.86 9.36 -11.57
C TYR A 70 17.80 9.98 -10.18
N GLU A 71 18.26 9.24 -9.16
CA GLU A 71 18.23 9.64 -7.75
C GLU A 71 19.24 10.74 -7.42
N LYS A 72 20.36 10.84 -8.17
CA LYS A 72 21.44 11.83 -7.94
C LYS A 72 20.99 13.29 -7.80
N ARG A 73 19.83 13.65 -8.36
CA ARG A 73 19.28 15.02 -8.28
C ARG A 73 18.56 15.31 -6.97
N TYR A 74 18.38 14.31 -6.12
CA TYR A 74 17.46 14.34 -4.97
C TYR A 74 18.11 13.87 -3.66
N VAL A 75 19.38 13.50 -3.71
CA VAL A 75 20.22 13.15 -2.56
C VAL A 75 21.22 14.27 -2.31
N ASP A 76 21.60 14.49 -1.05
CA ASP A 76 22.60 15.46 -0.59
C ASP A 76 23.82 14.76 0.03
N GLY A 77 24.50 13.95 -0.80
CA GLY A 77 25.74 13.27 -0.44
C GLY A 77 25.58 11.80 -0.05
N GLU A 78 24.35 11.29 0.06
CA GLU A 78 24.10 9.86 0.26
C GLU A 78 24.70 9.04 -0.90
N SER A 79 25.26 7.88 -0.58
CA SER A 79 25.73 6.90 -1.58
C SER A 79 24.76 5.73 -1.74
N TYR A 80 23.85 5.57 -0.79
CA TYR A 80 22.84 4.53 -0.75
C TYR A 80 21.49 5.12 -0.36
N VAL A 81 20.40 4.57 -0.90
CA VAL A 81 19.04 5.07 -0.66
C VAL A 81 18.18 4.08 0.13
N GLU A 82 18.67 2.87 0.35
CA GLU A 82 17.89 1.81 0.98
C GLU A 82 18.79 0.68 1.49
N LEU A 83 18.46 0.19 2.68
CA LEU A 83 18.88 -1.09 3.22
C LEU A 83 17.63 -1.95 3.47
N ALA A 84 17.41 -2.96 2.63
CA ALA A 84 16.23 -3.82 2.65
C ALA A 84 16.54 -5.21 3.22
N VAL A 85 15.79 -5.64 4.21
CA VAL A 85 15.94 -6.93 4.90
C VAL A 85 14.71 -7.80 4.63
N PRO A 86 14.84 -8.91 3.88
CA PRO A 86 13.75 -9.87 3.71
C PRO A 86 13.33 -10.47 5.05
N LEU A 87 12.02 -10.56 5.33
CA LEU A 87 11.50 -11.06 6.61
C LEU A 87 10.97 -12.48 6.52
N ALA A 88 10.39 -12.84 5.37
CA ALA A 88 9.79 -14.14 5.13
C ALA A 88 9.80 -14.48 3.63
N LEU A 89 9.67 -15.78 3.33
CA LEU A 89 9.52 -16.32 1.97
C LEU A 89 8.21 -17.12 1.87
N PRO A 90 7.04 -16.46 1.97
CA PRO A 90 5.75 -17.11 1.83
C PRO A 90 5.55 -17.68 0.41
N ALA A 91 4.50 -18.49 0.24
CA ALA A 91 4.05 -18.88 -1.08
C ALA A 91 3.72 -17.64 -1.95
N PRO A 92 3.85 -17.74 -3.29
CA PRO A 92 3.71 -16.57 -4.17
C PRO A 92 2.25 -16.09 -4.34
N ASP A 93 1.26 -16.78 -3.79
CA ASP A 93 -0.13 -16.35 -3.84
C ASP A 93 -0.41 -15.17 -2.89
N ALA A 94 -1.35 -14.31 -3.28
CA ALA A 94 -1.65 -13.07 -2.56
C ALA A 94 -2.09 -13.28 -1.11
N ALA A 95 -2.78 -14.39 -0.81
CA ALA A 95 -3.24 -14.69 0.54
C ALA A 95 -2.07 -15.02 1.48
N ALA A 96 -1.15 -15.88 1.04
CA ALA A 96 0.05 -16.21 1.81
C ALA A 96 0.95 -14.98 2.03
N GLN A 97 1.10 -14.14 1.00
CA GLN A 97 1.87 -12.90 1.07
C GLN A 97 1.26 -11.89 2.06
N ALA A 98 -0.05 -11.64 1.96
CA ALA A 98 -0.76 -10.74 2.86
C ALA A 98 -0.71 -11.21 4.32
N ALA A 99 -0.85 -12.52 4.55
CA ALA A 99 -0.75 -13.10 5.88
C ALA A 99 0.66 -12.95 6.48
N ALA A 100 1.72 -13.19 5.70
CA ALA A 100 3.09 -12.99 6.14
C ALA A 100 3.39 -11.52 6.46
N PHE A 101 2.91 -10.59 5.63
CA PHE A 101 3.01 -9.16 5.90
C PHE A 101 2.30 -8.78 7.18
N ARG A 102 1.07 -9.26 7.40
CA ARG A 102 0.29 -8.97 8.61
C ARG A 102 1.00 -9.46 9.87
N ALA A 103 1.58 -10.65 9.84
CA ALA A 103 2.36 -11.18 10.96
C ALA A 103 3.58 -10.29 11.26
N ALA A 104 4.32 -9.87 10.23
CA ALA A 104 5.44 -8.94 10.39
C ALA A 104 4.98 -7.58 10.94
N ARG A 105 3.87 -7.03 10.43
CA ARG A 105 3.25 -5.81 10.96
C ARG A 105 2.98 -5.92 12.45
N GLU A 106 2.35 -7.00 12.89
CA GLU A 106 1.97 -7.20 14.29
C GLU A 106 3.20 -7.18 15.20
N GLU A 107 4.29 -7.87 14.82
CA GLU A 107 5.55 -7.86 15.57
C GLU A 107 6.23 -6.48 15.59
N VAL A 108 6.32 -5.81 14.43
CA VAL A 108 6.98 -4.49 14.34
C VAL A 108 6.17 -3.44 15.10
N THR A 109 4.85 -3.44 14.97
CA THR A 109 3.96 -2.52 15.68
C THR A 109 4.01 -2.76 17.19
N ALA A 110 4.10 -4.00 17.65
CA ALA A 110 4.28 -4.31 19.07
C ALA A 110 5.62 -3.78 19.61
N ALA A 111 6.67 -3.78 18.78
CA ALA A 111 8.01 -3.32 19.16
C ALA A 111 8.20 -1.80 19.10
N LEU A 112 7.59 -1.14 18.12
CA LEU A 112 7.83 0.27 17.79
C LEU A 112 6.65 1.20 18.09
N GLY A 113 5.48 0.62 18.40
CA GLY A 113 4.22 1.36 18.47
C GLY A 113 3.56 1.54 17.10
N LYS A 114 2.47 2.31 17.07
CA LYS A 114 1.68 2.55 15.86
C LYS A 114 2.54 3.29 14.81
N PRO A 115 2.56 2.84 13.54
CA PRO A 115 3.28 3.55 12.48
C PRO A 115 2.67 4.94 12.26
N SER A 116 3.48 5.91 11.86
CA SER A 116 3.03 7.28 11.59
C SER A 116 2.35 7.42 10.23
N ILE A 117 2.64 6.50 9.31
CA ILE A 117 2.13 6.47 7.93
C ILE A 117 1.77 5.02 7.56
N MET A 118 0.71 4.86 6.77
CA MET A 118 0.31 3.60 6.14
C MET A 118 -0.17 3.85 4.71
N GLY A 119 -0.17 2.84 3.86
CA GLY A 119 -0.72 3.00 2.52
C GLY A 119 -0.45 1.84 1.59
N SER A 120 -0.66 2.10 0.30
CA SER A 120 -0.21 1.26 -0.81
C SER A 120 0.50 2.12 -1.85
N HIS A 121 1.60 1.61 -2.38
CA HIS A 121 2.28 2.22 -3.52
C HIS A 121 1.54 2.02 -4.86
N GLY A 122 0.51 1.17 -4.90
CA GLY A 122 -0.16 0.74 -6.13
C GLY A 122 0.80 0.16 -7.17
N ASP A 123 0.38 0.17 -8.44
CA ASP A 123 1.12 -0.40 -9.59
C ASP A 123 2.50 0.23 -9.86
N MET A 124 2.76 1.40 -9.29
CA MET A 124 4.07 2.05 -9.42
C MET A 124 5.12 1.38 -8.53
N GLY A 125 4.69 0.61 -7.52
CA GLY A 125 5.56 -0.04 -6.54
C GLY A 125 6.36 0.95 -5.69
N PRO A 126 7.18 0.46 -4.75
CA PRO A 126 8.17 1.29 -4.09
C PRO A 126 9.15 1.84 -5.14
N PHE A 127 9.47 3.13 -5.09
CA PHE A 127 10.25 3.85 -6.11
C PHE A 127 11.56 3.15 -6.53
N TYR A 128 12.12 2.35 -5.63
CA TYR A 128 13.42 1.69 -5.77
C TYR A 128 13.36 0.21 -6.13
N ASP A 129 12.20 -0.39 -6.33
CA ASP A 129 12.15 -1.80 -6.73
C ASP A 129 10.97 -2.05 -7.66
N SER A 130 10.97 -3.20 -8.31
CA SER A 130 9.81 -3.61 -9.10
C SER A 130 8.68 -4.07 -8.18
N GLU A 131 7.46 -3.76 -8.60
CA GLU A 131 6.22 -4.02 -7.89
C GLU A 131 6.07 -5.49 -7.43
N PRO A 132 5.51 -5.75 -6.24
CA PRO A 132 5.07 -7.09 -5.85
C PRO A 132 3.81 -7.50 -6.64
N LEU A 133 3.75 -8.77 -7.07
CA LEU A 133 2.67 -9.28 -7.92
C LEU A 133 1.28 -9.39 -7.23
N TRP A 134 1.17 -9.00 -5.97
CA TRP A 134 0.00 -9.27 -5.11
C TRP A 134 -0.60 -8.01 -4.46
N GLY A 135 -0.05 -6.83 -4.75
CA GLY A 135 -0.34 -5.56 -4.08
C GLY A 135 0.92 -4.94 -3.47
N ALA A 136 0.85 -3.68 -3.08
CA ALA A 136 2.02 -2.94 -2.61
C ALA A 136 1.81 -2.23 -1.25
N PRO A 137 1.31 -2.92 -0.21
CA PRO A 137 1.07 -2.31 1.10
C PRO A 137 2.37 -1.90 1.78
N PHE A 138 2.31 -0.82 2.56
CA PHE A 138 3.43 -0.36 3.38
C PHE A 138 2.98 0.30 4.70
N LEU A 139 3.87 0.29 5.67
CA LEU A 139 3.79 1.00 6.95
C LEU A 139 5.11 1.71 7.22
N ARG A 140 5.09 2.94 7.73
CA ARG A 140 6.32 3.68 8.08
C ARG A 140 6.32 4.15 9.52
N TRP A 141 7.46 3.97 10.15
CA TRP A 141 7.86 4.66 11.37
C TRP A 141 8.83 5.75 10.96
N ARG A 142 8.26 6.93 10.66
CA ARG A 142 9.02 8.09 10.23
C ARG A 142 9.96 8.54 11.34
N GLY A 143 11.23 8.72 11.03
CA GLY A 143 12.23 9.26 11.94
C GLY A 143 13.00 10.41 11.33
N ARG A 144 14.01 10.90 12.04
CA ARG A 144 14.99 11.88 11.54
C ARG A 144 16.36 11.52 12.12
N PRO A 145 17.38 11.20 11.30
CA PRO A 145 17.40 11.32 9.83
C PRO A 145 16.74 10.16 9.07
N ASP A 146 16.56 9.00 9.70
CA ASP A 146 16.18 7.77 8.99
C ASP A 146 14.75 7.33 9.26
N THR A 147 14.13 6.71 8.27
CA THR A 147 12.78 6.15 8.35
C THR A 147 12.86 4.64 8.16
N LEU A 148 12.13 3.91 9.00
CA LEU A 148 11.93 2.48 8.83
C LEU A 148 10.56 2.23 8.19
N GLU A 149 10.55 1.44 7.12
CA GLU A 149 9.36 1.01 6.41
C GLU A 149 9.23 -0.51 6.46
N LEU A 150 8.04 -1.01 6.77
CA LEU A 150 7.65 -2.37 6.42
C LEU A 150 6.90 -2.29 5.09
N ARG A 151 7.39 -2.94 4.04
CA ARG A 151 6.75 -2.93 2.72
C ARG A 151 6.64 -4.31 2.12
N ALA A 152 5.74 -4.45 1.15
CA ALA A 152 5.69 -5.61 0.31
C ALA A 152 6.89 -5.62 -0.65
N GLY A 153 7.64 -6.71 -0.64
CA GLY A 153 8.68 -7.01 -1.62
C GLY A 153 8.23 -8.12 -2.57
N LYS A 154 9.04 -8.37 -3.60
CA LYS A 154 8.74 -9.34 -4.67
C LYS A 154 8.47 -10.77 -4.20
N ALA A 155 9.14 -11.19 -3.13
CA ALA A 155 9.07 -12.57 -2.62
C ALA A 155 8.39 -12.66 -1.24
N GLY A 156 8.08 -11.54 -0.61
CA GLY A 156 7.70 -11.49 0.80
C GLY A 156 7.78 -10.06 1.36
N PRO A 157 7.33 -9.86 2.61
CA PRO A 157 7.50 -8.59 3.32
C PRO A 157 8.98 -8.32 3.63
N GLU A 158 9.34 -7.04 3.63
CA GLU A 158 10.70 -6.56 3.86
C GLU A 158 10.69 -5.39 4.86
N LEU A 159 11.68 -5.36 5.76
CA LEU A 159 12.00 -4.15 6.54
C LEU A 159 13.04 -3.34 5.79
N VAL A 160 12.74 -2.06 5.58
CA VAL A 160 13.54 -1.15 4.78
C VAL A 160 13.90 0.06 5.62
N LEU A 161 15.19 0.23 5.88
CA LEU A 161 15.74 1.47 6.41
C LEU A 161 16.14 2.38 5.23
N GLN A 162 15.81 3.66 5.31
CA GLN A 162 16.07 4.65 4.24
C GLN A 162 16.26 6.06 4.81
N PRO A 163 17.01 6.95 4.13
CA PRO A 163 17.07 8.36 4.51
C PRO A 163 15.69 9.01 4.31
N THR A 164 15.22 9.77 5.31
CA THR A 164 13.86 10.30 5.32
C THR A 164 13.62 11.33 4.23
N ASP A 165 14.52 12.31 4.08
CA ASP A 165 14.32 13.43 3.17
C ASP A 165 14.26 12.99 1.69
N PRO A 166 15.21 12.18 1.15
CA PRO A 166 15.12 11.70 -0.22
C PRO A 166 13.85 10.86 -0.45
N ALA A 167 13.54 9.92 0.45
CA ALA A 167 12.35 9.06 0.35
C ALA A 167 11.06 9.88 0.18
N GLU A 168 10.91 10.94 0.97
CA GLU A 168 9.73 11.82 0.91
C GLU A 168 9.73 12.77 -0.29
N ASN A 169 10.89 13.31 -0.65
CA ASN A 169 11.02 14.19 -1.81
C ASN A 169 10.63 13.50 -3.11
N TRP A 170 10.87 12.19 -3.24
CA TRP A 170 10.44 11.42 -4.40
C TRP A 170 8.93 11.24 -4.47
N PHE A 171 8.29 10.93 -3.34
CA PHE A 171 6.83 10.83 -3.25
C PHE A 171 6.12 12.12 -3.64
N TRP A 172 6.70 13.28 -3.28
CA TRP A 172 6.18 14.57 -3.70
C TRP A 172 6.35 14.77 -5.22
N ARG A 173 7.51 14.43 -5.79
CA ARG A 173 7.90 14.91 -7.13
C ARG A 173 7.45 14.03 -8.30
N GLN A 174 6.79 12.90 -8.05
CA GLN A 174 6.13 12.15 -9.12
C GLN A 174 4.99 12.98 -9.71
N GLY A 175 4.95 13.04 -11.05
CA GLY A 175 4.16 13.95 -11.89
C GLY A 175 2.84 14.46 -11.31
N HIS A 176 2.91 15.53 -10.51
CA HIS A 176 1.72 16.23 -10.05
C HIS A 176 0.88 16.66 -11.25
N GLY A 177 -0.37 16.18 -11.30
CA GLY A 177 -1.31 16.51 -12.37
C GLY A 177 -1.04 15.82 -13.71
N GLU A 178 -0.02 14.96 -13.81
CA GLU A 178 0.16 14.07 -14.96
C GLU A 178 -0.70 12.83 -14.76
N GLU A 179 -1.55 12.54 -15.76
CA GLU A 179 -2.40 11.35 -15.77
C GLU A 179 -1.51 10.10 -15.69
N ASP A 180 -1.82 9.18 -14.77
CA ASP A 180 -1.10 7.92 -14.53
C ASP A 180 0.29 8.02 -13.88
N ALA A 181 0.70 9.21 -13.45
CA ALA A 181 2.01 9.37 -12.85
C ALA A 181 2.15 8.74 -11.44
N ILE A 182 1.03 8.45 -10.77
CA ILE A 182 0.98 7.90 -9.41
C ILE A 182 -0.22 6.95 -9.24
N SER A 183 -0.07 5.93 -8.39
CA SER A 183 -1.11 4.94 -8.04
C SER A 183 -1.13 4.61 -6.54
N GLY A 184 -2.19 3.96 -6.07
CA GLY A 184 -2.34 3.60 -4.65
C GLY A 184 -2.93 4.71 -3.77
N PHE A 185 -2.65 4.64 -2.47
CA PHE A 185 -3.19 5.54 -1.45
C PHE A 185 -2.22 5.73 -0.28
N PHE A 186 -2.34 6.85 0.42
CA PHE A 186 -1.45 7.24 1.50
C PHE A 186 -2.25 7.79 2.67
N GLY A 187 -2.01 7.22 3.84
CA GLY A 187 -2.61 7.57 5.10
C GLY A 187 -1.58 8.08 6.09
N SER A 188 -1.87 9.17 6.79
CA SER A 188 -1.03 9.68 7.89
C SER A 188 -1.86 9.91 9.14
N ASN A 189 -1.25 9.73 10.30
CA ASN A 189 -1.88 10.06 11.58
C ASN A 189 -1.29 11.34 12.18
N ARG A 190 -1.80 11.76 13.34
CA ARG A 190 -1.38 12.98 14.05
C ARG A 190 -0.10 12.82 14.87
N ASP A 191 0.85 12.02 14.41
CA ASP A 191 2.15 11.87 15.04
C ASP A 191 3.03 13.11 14.81
N GLU A 192 3.76 13.57 15.83
CA GLU A 192 4.71 14.69 15.71
C GLU A 192 5.84 14.37 14.72
N ALA A 193 6.16 13.08 14.56
CA ALA A 193 7.07 12.62 13.52
C ALA A 193 6.60 13.08 12.14
N ASN A 194 5.31 13.29 11.86
CA ASN A 194 4.80 13.74 10.56
C ASN A 194 4.91 15.26 10.32
N VAL A 195 5.49 16.03 11.25
CA VAL A 195 5.72 17.47 11.01
C VAL A 195 6.57 17.66 9.76
N GLY A 196 6.11 18.52 8.85
CA GLY A 196 6.77 18.81 7.57
C GLY A 196 6.59 17.74 6.50
N LEU A 197 5.81 16.69 6.76
CA LEU A 197 5.48 15.67 5.76
C LEU A 197 4.71 16.29 4.60
N GLY A 198 5.20 16.01 3.38
CA GLY A 198 4.48 16.31 2.15
C GLY A 198 3.60 15.15 1.72
N PHE A 199 2.49 15.46 1.05
CA PHE A 199 1.61 14.46 0.46
C PHE A 199 1.85 14.37 -1.05
N PRO A 200 1.80 13.16 -1.63
CA PRO A 200 1.69 13.01 -3.08
C PRO A 200 0.43 13.75 -3.54
N GLY A 201 0.56 14.60 -4.54
CA GLY A 201 -0.59 15.31 -5.08
C GLY A 201 -1.16 14.51 -6.23
N GLY A 202 -2.48 14.36 -6.24
CA GLY A 202 -3.24 13.59 -7.23
C GLY A 202 -3.09 14.05 -8.68
N TRP A 203 -3.68 13.27 -9.56
CA TRP A 203 -4.05 13.67 -10.92
C TRP A 203 -5.58 13.62 -11.06
N THR A 204 -6.09 14.12 -12.18
CA THR A 204 -7.51 14.02 -12.52
C THR A 204 -7.64 13.23 -13.80
N ALA A 205 -8.44 12.18 -13.75
CA ALA A 205 -8.71 11.33 -14.90
C ALA A 205 -9.46 12.09 -15.97
N ARG A 206 -8.97 11.97 -17.20
CA ARG A 206 -9.56 12.64 -18.37
C ARG A 206 -10.40 11.69 -19.21
N SER A 207 -10.39 10.41 -18.90
CA SER A 207 -11.14 9.40 -19.64
C SER A 207 -11.66 8.28 -18.74
N TRP A 208 -12.77 7.67 -19.17
CA TRP A 208 -13.31 6.47 -18.53
C TRP A 208 -12.36 5.28 -18.65
N GLU A 209 -11.52 5.22 -19.68
CA GLU A 209 -10.51 4.18 -19.85
C GLU A 209 -9.48 4.26 -18.70
N THR A 210 -9.00 5.48 -18.41
CA THR A 210 -8.06 5.70 -17.31
C THR A 210 -8.68 5.33 -15.95
N VAL A 211 -9.91 5.81 -15.67
CA VAL A 211 -10.63 5.43 -14.44
C VAL A 211 -10.82 3.92 -14.35
N THR A 212 -11.23 3.27 -15.44
CA THR A 212 -11.47 1.82 -15.44
C THR A 212 -10.19 1.04 -15.13
N ARG A 213 -9.05 1.46 -15.68
CA ARG A 213 -7.76 0.85 -15.40
C ARG A 213 -7.35 1.07 -13.93
N SER A 214 -7.24 2.32 -13.49
CA SER A 214 -6.82 2.64 -12.11
C SER A 214 -7.73 2.04 -11.04
N LEU A 215 -9.05 2.05 -11.27
CA LEU A 215 -10.01 1.39 -10.38
C LEU A 215 -9.88 -0.13 -10.44
N GLY A 216 -9.61 -0.69 -11.62
CA GLY A 216 -9.42 -2.12 -11.80
C GLY A 216 -8.19 -2.64 -11.05
N ASP A 217 -7.09 -1.92 -11.16
CA ASP A 217 -5.83 -2.24 -10.47
C ASP A 217 -6.01 -2.10 -8.94
N PHE A 218 -6.62 -1.00 -8.49
CA PHE A 218 -6.99 -0.78 -7.08
C PHE A 218 -7.86 -1.91 -6.52
N LEU A 219 -9.00 -2.22 -7.16
CA LEU A 219 -9.92 -3.27 -6.69
C LEU A 219 -9.32 -4.67 -6.74
N GLY A 220 -8.39 -4.91 -7.67
CA GLY A 220 -7.68 -6.18 -7.79
C GLY A 220 -6.78 -6.48 -6.59
N ALA A 221 -6.06 -5.46 -6.12
CA ALA A 221 -5.12 -5.58 -4.99
C ALA A 221 -5.79 -5.38 -3.62
N LEU A 222 -6.92 -4.67 -3.55
CA LEU A 222 -7.48 -4.15 -2.30
C LEU A 222 -7.65 -5.19 -1.18
N PRO A 223 -8.15 -6.42 -1.39
CA PRO A 223 -8.25 -7.40 -0.30
C PRO A 223 -6.90 -7.82 0.26
N ALA A 224 -5.89 -7.98 -0.60
CA ALA A 224 -4.55 -8.37 -0.16
C ALA A 224 -3.92 -7.24 0.67
N GLU A 225 -4.07 -6.00 0.22
CA GLU A 225 -3.54 -4.81 0.90
C GLU A 225 -4.24 -4.56 2.25
N THR A 226 -5.57 -4.59 2.30
CA THR A 226 -6.33 -4.39 3.54
C THR A 226 -6.13 -5.55 4.53
N THR A 227 -6.01 -6.79 4.06
CA THR A 227 -5.63 -7.95 4.89
C THR A 227 -4.24 -7.76 5.50
N ALA A 228 -3.26 -7.37 4.68
CA ALA A 228 -1.87 -7.15 5.09
C ALA A 228 -1.75 -6.01 6.11
N LEU A 229 -2.41 -4.89 5.82
CA LEU A 229 -2.47 -3.73 6.70
C LEU A 229 -3.38 -3.96 7.92
N GLY A 230 -4.21 -5.01 7.91
CA GLY A 230 -5.21 -5.31 8.93
C GLY A 230 -6.14 -4.13 9.21
N VAL A 231 -6.63 -3.50 8.14
CA VAL A 231 -7.57 -2.37 8.17
C VAL A 231 -8.85 -2.73 7.42
N ARG A 232 -9.89 -1.91 7.62
CA ARG A 232 -11.12 -1.97 6.81
C ARG A 232 -11.34 -0.62 6.15
N ILE A 233 -11.51 -0.63 4.83
CA ILE A 233 -11.88 0.52 4.01
C ILE A 233 -13.37 0.43 3.71
N ALA A 234 -14.07 1.55 3.86
CA ALA A 234 -15.40 1.78 3.30
C ALA A 234 -15.31 3.03 2.43
N MET A 235 -15.65 2.89 1.16
CA MET A 235 -15.43 3.89 0.13
C MET A 235 -16.71 4.08 -0.67
N PRO A 236 -17.57 5.02 -0.23
CA PRO A 236 -18.73 5.42 -1.02
C PRO A 236 -18.29 6.17 -2.28
N PHE A 237 -18.96 5.86 -3.39
CA PHE A 237 -18.83 6.56 -4.65
C PHE A 237 -20.14 7.26 -4.99
N TYR A 238 -20.08 8.57 -5.16
CA TYR A 238 -21.20 9.41 -5.55
C TYR A 238 -21.14 9.73 -7.04
N GLY A 239 -22.30 9.77 -7.70
CA GLY A 239 -22.41 10.06 -9.13
C GLY A 239 -23.14 11.36 -9.39
N ARG A 240 -22.46 12.36 -9.93
CA ARG A 240 -23.07 13.63 -10.32
C ARG A 240 -23.98 13.42 -11.53
N ASN A 241 -25.24 13.81 -11.41
CA ASN A 241 -26.25 13.69 -12.47
C ASN A 241 -26.85 15.05 -12.89
N GLY A 242 -26.10 16.14 -12.68
CA GLY A 242 -26.49 17.51 -13.01
C GLY A 242 -27.38 18.22 -11.98
N GLN A 243 -28.07 17.49 -11.09
CA GLN A 243 -28.92 18.07 -10.02
C GLN A 243 -28.45 17.73 -8.60
N SER A 244 -27.76 16.60 -8.45
CA SER A 244 -27.32 16.06 -7.17
C SER A 244 -26.11 15.15 -7.39
N ALA A 245 -25.59 14.57 -6.32
CA ALA A 245 -24.59 13.50 -6.35
C ALA A 245 -25.06 12.36 -5.42
N PRO A 246 -26.06 11.55 -5.81
CA PRO A 246 -26.48 10.40 -5.03
C PRO A 246 -25.35 9.38 -4.89
N LEU A 247 -25.39 8.62 -3.80
CA LEU A 247 -24.55 7.44 -3.64
C LEU A 247 -24.89 6.46 -4.75
N LEU A 248 -23.89 5.98 -5.47
CA LEU A 248 -24.04 4.95 -6.50
C LEU A 248 -23.48 3.61 -6.03
N PHE A 249 -22.33 3.63 -5.36
CA PHE A 249 -21.67 2.41 -4.88
C PHE A 249 -21.15 2.60 -3.47
N ASP A 250 -21.13 1.53 -2.69
CA ASP A 250 -20.32 1.46 -1.47
C ASP A 250 -19.35 0.28 -1.58
N VAL A 251 -18.06 0.61 -1.68
CA VAL A 251 -16.97 -0.35 -1.78
C VAL A 251 -16.43 -0.59 -0.38
N VAL A 252 -16.64 -1.79 0.15
CA VAL A 252 -16.22 -2.17 1.49
C VAL A 252 -15.22 -3.30 1.42
N CYS A 253 -14.03 -3.10 1.99
CA CYS A 253 -12.97 -4.10 1.97
C CYS A 253 -12.27 -4.20 3.32
N GLY A 254 -12.33 -5.39 3.91
CA GLY A 254 -11.39 -5.86 4.94
C GLY A 254 -10.69 -7.10 4.38
N ASP A 255 -10.79 -8.24 5.03
CA ASP A 255 -10.23 -9.49 4.47
C ASP A 255 -10.94 -9.97 3.17
N ARG A 256 -12.10 -9.38 2.85
CA ARG A 256 -12.86 -9.62 1.62
C ARG A 256 -13.41 -8.32 1.05
N LEU A 257 -13.50 -8.22 -0.27
CA LEU A 257 -14.11 -7.11 -1.01
C LEU A 257 -15.58 -7.39 -1.26
N SER A 258 -16.44 -6.50 -0.77
CA SER A 258 -17.87 -6.49 -1.03
C SER A 258 -18.26 -5.12 -1.58
N ILE A 259 -19.09 -5.12 -2.63
CA ILE A 259 -19.53 -3.89 -3.27
C ILE A 259 -21.04 -3.88 -3.33
N ALA A 260 -21.62 -2.76 -2.91
CA ALA A 260 -23.04 -2.46 -2.98
C ALA A 260 -23.34 -1.51 -4.14
N SER A 261 -24.54 -1.62 -4.73
CA SER A 261 -25.07 -0.67 -5.70
C SER A 261 -26.36 -0.03 -5.19
N PHE A 262 -26.39 1.29 -5.28
CA PHE A 262 -27.51 2.18 -5.03
C PHE A 262 -27.97 2.84 -6.34
N ALA A 263 -27.76 2.15 -7.47
CA ALA A 263 -28.15 2.66 -8.78
C ALA A 263 -29.66 3.01 -8.80
N PRO A 264 -30.04 4.11 -9.49
CA PRO A 264 -31.45 4.51 -9.62
C PRO A 264 -32.35 3.43 -10.22
N ASP A 265 -33.65 3.50 -9.94
CA ASP A 265 -34.67 2.52 -10.37
C ASP A 265 -34.79 2.35 -11.91
N ASP A 266 -34.35 3.33 -12.70
CA ASP A 266 -34.36 3.30 -14.16
C ASP A 266 -33.10 2.65 -14.77
N VAL A 267 -32.11 2.30 -13.95
CA VAL A 267 -30.99 1.44 -14.31
C VAL A 267 -31.41 -0.02 -14.10
N ASP A 268 -30.90 -0.94 -14.93
CA ASP A 268 -31.04 -2.40 -14.74
C ASP A 268 -29.72 -2.99 -14.23
N PRO A 269 -29.51 -3.13 -12.91
CA PRO A 269 -28.25 -3.61 -12.37
C PRO A 269 -28.01 -5.09 -12.68
N ALA A 270 -29.05 -5.92 -12.80
CA ALA A 270 -28.88 -7.33 -13.15
C ALA A 270 -28.26 -7.48 -14.55
N ALA A 271 -28.71 -6.68 -15.53
CA ALA A 271 -28.12 -6.66 -16.87
C ALA A 271 -26.66 -6.19 -16.90
N LEU A 272 -26.24 -5.42 -15.89
CA LEU A 272 -24.87 -4.93 -15.72
C LEU A 272 -23.96 -5.88 -14.94
N GLY A 273 -24.49 -7.00 -14.44
CA GLY A 273 -23.72 -8.04 -13.74
C GLY A 273 -23.81 -8.00 -12.22
N TRP A 274 -24.71 -7.19 -11.66
CA TRP A 274 -24.97 -7.20 -10.22
C TRP A 274 -25.82 -8.40 -9.83
N GLY A 275 -25.54 -8.98 -8.67
CA GLY A 275 -26.39 -9.99 -8.06
C GLY A 275 -27.05 -9.50 -6.78
N THR A 276 -27.66 -10.43 -6.05
CA THR A 276 -28.40 -10.15 -4.81
C THR A 276 -27.82 -10.87 -3.60
N VAL A 277 -28.40 -10.66 -2.42
CA VAL A 277 -28.03 -11.43 -1.20
C VAL A 277 -28.18 -12.93 -1.36
N ALA A 278 -29.15 -13.37 -2.18
CA ALA A 278 -29.38 -14.79 -2.42
C ALA A 278 -28.21 -15.44 -3.16
N GLU A 279 -27.55 -14.67 -4.02
CA GLU A 279 -26.35 -15.08 -4.77
C GLU A 279 -25.08 -14.86 -3.95
N PHE A 280 -25.03 -13.80 -3.15
CA PHE A 280 -23.87 -13.41 -2.34
C PHE A 280 -24.21 -13.29 -0.84
N PRO A 281 -24.49 -14.40 -0.13
CA PRO A 281 -25.00 -14.36 1.24
C PRO A 281 -24.04 -13.72 2.25
N HIS A 282 -22.72 -13.74 2.01
CA HIS A 282 -21.72 -13.13 2.89
C HIS A 282 -21.89 -11.61 3.06
N THR A 283 -22.43 -10.95 2.03
CA THR A 283 -22.64 -9.50 2.01
C THR A 283 -23.73 -9.02 2.98
N ALA A 284 -24.62 -9.91 3.46
CA ALA A 284 -25.67 -9.54 4.42
C ALA A 284 -25.11 -9.05 5.77
N SER A 285 -23.91 -9.50 6.12
CA SER A 285 -23.21 -9.02 7.32
C SER A 285 -22.48 -7.69 7.11
N VAL A 286 -22.31 -7.27 5.84
CA VAL A 286 -21.58 -6.07 5.45
C VAL A 286 -22.55 -4.91 5.23
N PHE A 287 -23.63 -5.17 4.50
CA PHE A 287 -24.70 -4.22 4.23
C PHE A 287 -25.98 -4.72 4.86
N GLY A 288 -26.70 -3.84 5.56
CA GLY A 288 -27.97 -4.20 6.22
C GLY A 288 -29.01 -4.75 5.24
N ASP A 289 -29.98 -5.50 5.76
CA ASP A 289 -30.97 -6.21 4.93
C ASP A 289 -31.94 -5.29 4.18
N ASP A 290 -32.09 -4.03 4.60
CA ASP A 290 -33.13 -3.12 4.10
C ASP A 290 -32.73 -2.33 2.83
N ASP A 291 -31.43 -2.10 2.58
CA ASP A 291 -30.84 -1.43 1.40
C ASP A 291 -29.30 -1.52 1.54
N PRO A 292 -28.52 -1.99 0.55
CA PRO A 292 -28.83 -2.20 -0.86
C PRO A 292 -29.21 -3.63 -1.26
N VAL A 293 -30.09 -3.70 -2.26
CA VAL A 293 -30.52 -4.96 -2.90
C VAL A 293 -29.37 -5.57 -3.71
N TRP A 294 -28.76 -4.73 -4.56
CA TRP A 294 -27.76 -5.12 -5.55
C TRP A 294 -26.36 -5.08 -4.98
N ARG A 295 -25.63 -6.18 -5.17
CA ARG A 295 -24.35 -6.42 -4.49
C ARG A 295 -23.48 -7.42 -5.21
N VAL A 296 -22.19 -7.39 -4.88
CA VAL A 296 -21.17 -8.34 -5.33
C VAL A 296 -20.27 -8.70 -4.15
N ASP A 297 -19.99 -10.00 -3.97
CA ASP A 297 -18.84 -10.48 -3.19
C ASP A 297 -17.72 -10.80 -4.18
N ALA A 298 -16.66 -10.01 -4.15
CA ALA A 298 -15.50 -10.15 -5.04
C ALA A 298 -14.39 -11.03 -4.45
N GLY A 299 -14.54 -11.49 -3.21
CA GLY A 299 -13.59 -12.43 -2.61
C GLY A 299 -12.48 -11.80 -1.77
N GLY A 300 -11.57 -12.67 -1.33
CA GLY A 300 -10.38 -12.34 -0.54
C GLY A 300 -9.12 -12.11 -1.41
N PRO A 301 -7.92 -12.07 -0.80
CA PRO A 301 -6.67 -11.80 -1.52
C PRO A 301 -6.48 -12.67 -2.78
N GLY A 302 -6.32 -12.02 -3.94
CA GLY A 302 -6.08 -12.67 -5.24
C GLY A 302 -7.33 -13.21 -5.95
N GLU A 303 -8.52 -13.10 -5.34
CA GLU A 303 -9.79 -13.53 -5.95
C GLU A 303 -10.44 -12.47 -6.87
N PRO A 304 -10.39 -11.14 -6.57
CA PRO A 304 -11.07 -10.15 -7.39
C PRO A 304 -10.60 -10.11 -8.83
N LYS A 305 -11.57 -10.05 -9.75
CA LYS A 305 -11.33 -9.69 -11.14
C LYS A 305 -11.42 -8.18 -11.30
N GLY A 306 -10.40 -7.48 -10.80
CA GLY A 306 -10.38 -6.02 -10.66
C GLY A 306 -10.90 -5.26 -11.89
N ARG A 307 -10.35 -5.56 -13.08
CA ARG A 307 -10.82 -4.97 -14.34
C ARG A 307 -12.31 -5.18 -14.61
N ALA A 308 -12.83 -6.39 -14.43
CA ALA A 308 -14.25 -6.68 -14.67
C ALA A 308 -15.15 -5.95 -13.67
N LEU A 309 -14.71 -5.82 -12.41
CA LEU A 309 -15.41 -5.04 -11.40
C LEU A 309 -15.42 -3.55 -11.78
N ALA A 310 -14.28 -2.98 -12.20
CA ALA A 310 -14.20 -1.60 -12.63
C ALA A 310 -15.06 -1.32 -13.87
N GLU A 311 -15.06 -2.21 -14.86
CA GLU A 311 -15.93 -2.12 -16.05
C GLU A 311 -17.42 -2.13 -15.63
N MET A 312 -17.82 -2.98 -14.69
CA MET A 312 -19.17 -3.01 -14.13
C MET A 312 -19.53 -1.70 -13.41
N LEU A 313 -18.65 -1.17 -12.56
CA LEU A 313 -18.88 0.09 -11.83
C LEU A 313 -19.00 1.27 -12.80
N VAL A 314 -18.11 1.38 -13.78
CA VAL A 314 -18.14 2.45 -14.79
C VAL A 314 -19.38 2.33 -15.67
N ALA A 315 -19.76 1.12 -16.10
CA ALA A 315 -20.99 0.92 -16.87
C ALA A 315 -22.23 1.33 -16.08
N THR A 316 -22.27 1.00 -14.79
CA THR A 316 -23.37 1.39 -13.88
C THR A 316 -23.41 2.89 -13.65
N ALA A 317 -22.25 3.54 -13.45
CA ALA A 317 -22.18 4.99 -13.26
C ALA A 317 -22.68 5.74 -14.50
N ARG A 318 -22.28 5.28 -15.70
CA ARG A 318 -22.73 5.85 -16.97
C ARG A 318 -24.22 5.64 -17.19
N ALA A 319 -24.76 4.48 -16.85
CA ALA A 319 -26.20 4.22 -16.91
C ALA A 319 -26.98 5.12 -15.94
N ALA A 320 -26.41 5.41 -14.76
CA ALA A 320 -26.98 6.32 -13.76
C ALA A 320 -26.82 7.83 -14.10
N GLY A 321 -26.25 8.15 -15.27
CA GLY A 321 -26.15 9.52 -15.78
C GLY A 321 -24.82 10.23 -15.55
N ALA A 322 -23.80 9.57 -15.01
CA ALA A 322 -22.44 10.12 -14.96
C ALA A 322 -21.87 10.21 -16.38
N SER A 323 -21.70 11.43 -16.88
CA SER A 323 -21.32 11.68 -18.27
C SER A 323 -19.80 11.70 -18.46
N ASP A 324 -19.09 12.18 -17.44
CA ASP A 324 -17.65 12.38 -17.40
C ASP A 324 -17.03 11.68 -16.18
N PRO A 325 -15.77 11.20 -16.24
CA PRO A 325 -15.06 10.68 -15.07
C PRO A 325 -15.16 11.53 -13.81
N THR A 326 -15.13 12.86 -13.96
CA THR A 326 -15.20 13.82 -12.85
C THR A 326 -16.59 13.93 -12.21
N ASP A 327 -17.60 13.28 -12.79
CA ASP A 327 -18.91 13.10 -12.18
C ASP A 327 -18.90 11.98 -11.14
N LEU A 328 -17.92 11.07 -11.18
CA LEU A 328 -17.73 10.04 -10.16
C LEU A 328 -16.83 10.58 -9.04
N ILE A 329 -17.33 10.61 -7.81
CA ILE A 329 -16.68 11.26 -6.67
C ILE A 329 -16.49 10.24 -5.55
N ILE A 330 -15.28 10.20 -4.98
CA ILE A 330 -15.01 9.44 -3.76
C ILE A 330 -15.55 10.23 -2.58
N GLY A 331 -16.42 9.64 -1.78
CA GLY A 331 -16.94 10.28 -0.58
C GLY A 331 -15.88 10.57 0.46
N GLY A 332 -15.99 11.71 1.14
CA GLY A 332 -15.08 12.11 2.23
C GLY A 332 -15.02 11.11 3.39
N GLU A 333 -16.02 10.22 3.52
CA GLU A 333 -16.02 9.11 4.48
C GLU A 333 -14.85 8.15 4.27
N ALA A 334 -14.40 7.98 3.02
CA ALA A 334 -13.22 7.18 2.70
C ALA A 334 -11.92 7.82 3.21
N GLY A 335 -11.94 9.12 3.51
CA GLY A 335 -10.78 9.91 3.91
C GLY A 335 -10.27 9.60 5.32
N TYR A 336 -10.89 8.68 6.08
CA TYR A 336 -10.44 8.30 7.40
C TYR A 336 -10.50 6.78 7.62
N VAL A 337 -9.35 6.15 7.82
CA VAL A 337 -9.22 4.70 7.99
C VAL A 337 -8.38 4.41 9.23
N ASP A 338 -8.95 3.73 10.22
CA ASP A 338 -8.24 3.26 11.43
C ASP A 338 -7.31 4.32 12.11
N GLY A 339 -7.76 5.57 12.17
CA GLY A 339 -6.96 6.64 12.79
C GLY A 339 -5.95 7.33 11.88
N TYR A 340 -6.07 7.16 10.56
CA TYR A 340 -5.27 7.84 9.55
C TYR A 340 -6.18 8.66 8.64
N ASP A 341 -5.76 9.88 8.32
CA ASP A 341 -6.31 10.68 7.23
C ASP A 341 -5.72 10.16 5.91
N VAL A 342 -6.57 9.70 4.99
CA VAL A 342 -6.19 8.96 3.77
C VAL A 342 -6.54 9.71 2.50
N THR A 343 -5.60 9.70 1.55
CA THR A 343 -5.79 10.21 0.19
C THR A 343 -5.59 9.11 -0.84
N TYR A 344 -6.58 8.93 -1.73
CA TYR A 344 -6.56 7.97 -2.85
C TYR A 344 -6.08 8.63 -4.15
N TYR A 345 -4.88 9.20 -4.13
CA TYR A 345 -4.32 9.99 -5.23
C TYR A 345 -4.19 9.19 -6.55
N GLY A 346 -4.12 7.86 -6.47
CA GLY A 346 -3.98 6.97 -7.61
C GLY A 346 -5.24 6.71 -8.43
N LEU A 347 -6.42 7.07 -7.92
CA LEU A 347 -7.69 6.81 -8.61
C LEU A 347 -8.05 7.88 -9.64
N GLY A 348 -7.41 9.05 -9.60
CA GLY A 348 -7.70 10.15 -10.52
C GLY A 348 -9.10 10.76 -10.36
N LEU A 349 -9.81 10.44 -9.29
CA LEU A 349 -11.17 10.90 -9.02
C LEU A 349 -11.19 12.04 -7.98
N PRO A 350 -12.13 12.99 -8.08
CA PRO A 350 -12.34 13.99 -7.03
C PRO A 350 -12.79 13.36 -5.71
N THR A 351 -12.40 13.98 -4.61
CA THR A 351 -12.91 13.67 -3.26
C THR A 351 -13.95 14.72 -2.85
N GLY A 352 -15.08 14.25 -2.32
CA GLY A 352 -16.27 15.05 -2.00
C GLY A 352 -16.38 15.51 -0.56
#